data_AF-A0A132H5Z2-F1
#
_entry.id   AF-A0A132H5Z2-F1
#
_cell.length_a   1.000
_cell.length_b   1.000
_cell.length_c   1.000
_cell.angle_alpha   90.00
_cell.angle_beta   90.00
_cell.angle_gamma   90.00
#
_symmetry.space_group_name_H-M   'P 1'
#
loop_
_entity.id
_entity.type
_entity.pdbx_description
1 polymer ?
#
loop_
_entity_poly.entity_id
_entity_poly.type
_entity_poly.pdbx_seq_one_letter_code
_entity_poly.pdbx_strand_id
1 'polypeptide(L)'
;MQDGDLEEKYQNIMLRTYTASRISQGNALFPPTIIFDDNGVTVRCPFIFSGKSTYIPYNCISLVHIETPIVGFSTISFFAFGNLVSIHGFLKSEAIEMRQIIIAHQR
;
A
#
# COMPACT_ATOMS: atom_id res chain seq x y z
N MET A 1 12.47 -10.79 -20.12
CA MET A 1 12.27 -9.67 -19.18
C MET A 1 13.03 -10.06 -17.93
N GLN A 2 14.10 -9.34 -17.64
CA GLN A 2 15.16 -9.75 -16.70
C GLN A 2 14.81 -9.22 -15.30
N ASP A 3 14.82 -10.07 -14.28
CA ASP A 3 14.49 -9.71 -12.87
C ASP A 3 15.27 -8.49 -12.32
N GLY A 4 16.44 -8.17 -12.90
CA GLY A 4 17.27 -7.03 -12.51
C GLY A 4 16.64 -5.65 -12.74
N ASP A 5 15.76 -5.49 -13.72
CA ASP A 5 15.14 -4.20 -14.05
C ASP A 5 14.08 -3.76 -13.01
N LEU A 6 13.48 -4.73 -12.30
CA LEU A 6 12.47 -4.46 -11.28
C LEU A 6 13.10 -4.02 -9.95
N GLU A 7 14.23 -4.62 -9.58
CA GLU A 7 14.98 -4.24 -8.38
C GLU A 7 15.42 -2.77 -8.45
N GLU A 8 16.00 -2.33 -9.57
CA GLU A 8 16.48 -0.95 -9.69
C GLU A 8 15.34 0.09 -9.71
N LYS A 9 14.18 -0.24 -10.31
CA LYS A 9 13.01 0.64 -10.39
C LYS A 9 12.43 1.00 -9.01
N TYR A 10 12.56 0.11 -8.02
CA TYR A 10 11.91 0.26 -6.72
C TYR A 10 12.88 0.49 -5.55
N GLN A 11 14.21 0.43 -5.73
CA GLN A 11 15.19 0.66 -4.64
C GLN A 11 15.45 2.14 -4.30
N ASN A 12 14.95 3.09 -5.09
CA ASN A 12 15.02 4.53 -4.80
C ASN A 12 13.65 5.17 -5.05
N ILE A 13 12.86 5.32 -3.99
CA ILE A 13 11.52 5.92 -4.03
C ILE A 13 11.57 7.24 -3.26
N MET A 14 11.96 8.31 -3.96
CA MET A 14 12.01 9.68 -3.38
C MET A 14 10.69 10.09 -2.72
N LEU A 15 9.54 9.66 -3.27
CA LEU A 15 8.22 9.63 -2.64
C LEU A 15 7.22 9.04 -3.65
N ARG A 16 6.32 8.14 -3.25
CA ARG A 16 5.17 7.74 -4.10
C ARG A 16 3.87 7.74 -3.31
N THR A 17 2.82 8.30 -3.88
CA THR A 17 1.52 8.44 -3.22
C THR A 17 0.43 7.76 -4.02
N TYR A 18 -0.31 6.88 -3.37
CA TYR A 18 -1.49 6.22 -3.91
C TYR A 18 -2.71 6.66 -3.10
N THR A 19 -3.77 7.09 -3.80
CA THR A 19 -5.03 7.51 -3.17
C THR A 19 -6.15 6.61 -3.64
N ALA A 20 -6.86 6.01 -2.70
CA ALA A 20 -7.98 5.15 -3.00
C ALA A 20 -9.10 5.94 -3.70
N SER A 21 -9.77 5.28 -4.64
CA SER A 21 -10.84 5.87 -5.41
C SER A 21 -12.00 6.33 -4.53
N ARG A 22 -12.48 7.56 -4.73
CA ARG A 22 -13.61 8.12 -3.98
C ARG A 22 -14.94 7.40 -4.24
N ILE A 23 -15.06 6.70 -5.37
CA ILE A 23 -16.25 5.92 -5.74
C ILE A 23 -16.24 4.50 -5.16
N SER A 24 -15.11 4.07 -4.59
CA SER A 24 -15.03 2.81 -3.86
C SER A 24 -15.65 2.96 -2.46
N GLN A 25 -16.19 1.86 -1.93
CA GLN A 25 -17.07 1.83 -0.77
C GLN A 25 -16.46 2.57 0.44
N GLY A 26 -17.19 3.55 1.00
CA GLY A 26 -16.78 4.29 2.19
C GLY A 26 -15.75 5.42 1.98
N ASN A 27 -15.23 5.61 0.77
CA ASN A 27 -14.12 6.54 0.48
C ASN A 27 -14.56 7.94 0.01
N ALA A 28 -15.85 8.23 0.02
CA ALA A 28 -16.43 9.41 -0.63
C ALA A 28 -16.02 10.76 -0.01
N LEU A 29 -15.75 10.81 1.30
CA LEU A 29 -15.39 12.04 2.01
C LEU A 29 -13.88 12.14 2.29
N PHE A 30 -13.27 11.05 2.74
CA PHE A 30 -11.84 10.98 3.07
C PHE A 30 -11.22 9.71 2.50
N PRO A 31 -10.78 9.73 1.23
CA PRO A 31 -10.19 8.56 0.61
C PRO A 31 -8.89 8.17 1.33
N PRO A 32 -8.69 6.89 1.64
CA PRO A 32 -7.43 6.36 2.14
C PRO A 32 -6.25 6.73 1.23
N THR A 33 -5.12 7.08 1.84
CA THR A 33 -3.88 7.39 1.14
C THR A 33 -2.75 6.56 1.71
N ILE A 34 -1.92 6.03 0.82
CA ILE A 34 -0.69 5.30 1.16
C ILE A 34 0.47 6.04 0.51
N ILE A 35 1.48 6.38 1.31
CA ILE A 35 2.69 7.08 0.86
C ILE A 35 3.88 6.19 1.12
N PHE A 36 4.65 5.88 0.08
CA PHE A 36 5.89 5.11 0.15
C PHE A 36 7.09 6.06 0.11
N ASP A 37 8.06 5.80 0.97
CA ASP A 37 9.40 6.38 0.92
C ASP A 37 10.45 5.24 1.00
N ASP A 38 11.73 5.61 1.01
CA ASP A 38 12.84 4.65 1.03
C ASP A 38 12.89 3.77 2.30
N ASN A 39 12.25 4.19 3.39
CA ASN A 39 12.37 3.56 4.70
C ASN A 39 11.07 2.90 5.20
N GLY A 40 9.93 3.29 4.64
CA GLY A 40 8.64 2.73 5.03
C GLY A 40 7.43 3.28 4.29
N VAL A 41 6.29 3.07 4.94
CA VAL A 41 4.98 3.39 4.41
C VAL A 41 4.21 4.24 5.40
N THR A 42 3.73 5.41 4.97
CA THR A 42 2.73 6.18 5.72
C THR A 42 1.34 5.83 5.25
N VAL A 43 0.50 5.39 6.17
CA VAL A 43 -0.91 5.11 5.92
C VAL A 43 -1.77 6.18 6.55
N ARG A 44 -2.64 6.79 5.76
CA ARG A 44 -3.67 7.73 6.21
C ARG A 44 -5.03 7.18 5.81
N CYS A 45 -5.76 6.64 6.76
CA CYS A 45 -7.09 6.09 6.51
C CYS A 45 -7.97 6.29 7.75
N PRO A 46 -9.18 6.83 7.61
CA PRO A 46 -10.05 7.17 8.74
C PRO A 46 -10.52 5.94 9.55
N PHE A 47 -10.51 4.74 8.94
CA PHE A 47 -11.06 3.53 9.53
C PHE A 47 -10.04 2.67 10.28
N ILE A 48 -8.74 2.95 10.14
CA ILE A 48 -7.65 2.20 10.78
C ILE A 48 -6.80 3.15 11.63
N PHE A 49 -6.08 2.60 12.61
CA PHE A 49 -5.23 3.37 13.54
C PHE A 49 -5.94 4.59 14.16
N SER A 50 -7.22 4.43 14.51
CA SER A 50 -8.07 5.51 15.04
C SER A 50 -8.12 6.76 14.14
N GLY A 51 -7.97 6.59 12.83
CA GLY A 51 -7.98 7.67 11.83
C GLY A 51 -6.70 8.51 11.78
N LYS A 52 -5.65 8.12 12.52
CA LYS A 52 -4.37 8.82 12.52
C LYS A 52 -3.53 8.44 11.30
N SER A 53 -2.69 9.37 10.87
CA SER A 53 -1.60 9.07 9.95
C SER A 53 -0.56 8.25 10.69
N THR A 54 -0.26 7.06 10.20
CA THR A 54 0.66 6.12 10.86
C THR A 54 1.81 5.81 9.92
N TYR A 55 3.03 6.08 10.36
CA TYR A 55 4.24 5.64 9.67
C TYR A 55 4.61 4.21 10.10
N ILE A 56 4.91 3.36 9.12
CA ILE A 56 5.19 1.94 9.29
C ILE A 56 6.50 1.63 8.57
N PRO A 57 7.62 1.41 9.29
CA PRO A 57 8.87 0.96 8.69
C PRO A 57 8.70 -0.40 8.00
N TYR A 58 9.42 -0.65 6.90
CA TYR A 58 9.27 -1.91 6.14
C TYR A 58 9.56 -3.17 6.97
N ASN A 59 10.52 -3.10 7.90
CA ASN A 59 10.86 -4.20 8.81
C ASN A 59 9.72 -4.56 9.80
N CYS A 60 8.72 -3.69 9.96
CA CYS A 60 7.55 -3.94 10.79
C CYS A 60 6.36 -4.49 9.99
N ILE A 61 6.49 -4.56 8.65
CA ILE A 61 5.45 -5.08 7.76
C ILE A 61 5.66 -6.58 7.56
N SER A 62 4.59 -7.36 7.55
CA SER A 62 4.61 -8.78 7.15
C SER A 62 3.31 -9.18 6.44
N LEU A 63 3.30 -10.37 5.83
CA LEU A 63 2.10 -10.98 5.21
C LEU A 63 1.37 -10.07 4.22
N VAL A 64 2.10 -9.54 3.23
CA VAL A 64 1.53 -8.65 2.21
C VAL A 64 0.70 -9.44 1.19
N HIS A 65 -0.59 -9.15 1.15
CA HIS A 65 -1.57 -9.78 0.26
C HIS A 65 -2.32 -8.73 -0.56
N ILE A 66 -2.70 -9.10 -1.79
CA ILE A 66 -3.56 -8.28 -2.64
C ILE A 66 -4.74 -9.11 -3.10
N GLU A 67 -5.93 -8.51 -3.05
CA GLU A 67 -7.15 -9.08 -3.60
C GLU A 67 -7.59 -8.21 -4.78
N THR A 68 -7.69 -8.80 -5.96
CA THR A 68 -8.00 -8.07 -7.20
C THR A 68 -9.21 -8.70 -7.88
N PRO A 69 -10.41 -8.10 -7.82
CA PRO A 69 -11.57 -8.61 -8.54
C PRO A 69 -11.35 -8.48 -10.06
N ILE A 70 -12.13 -9.24 -10.85
CA ILE A 70 -12.10 -9.16 -12.32
C ILE A 70 -12.49 -7.75 -12.80
N VAL A 71 -13.46 -7.12 -12.13
CA VAL A 71 -13.92 -5.76 -12.38
C VAL A 71 -14.04 -5.02 -11.05
N GLY A 72 -13.55 -3.78 -11.00
CA GLY A 72 -13.63 -2.90 -9.83
C GLY A 72 -12.27 -2.59 -9.22
N PHE A 73 -12.28 -2.30 -7.92
CA PHE A 73 -11.10 -1.89 -7.17
C PHE A 73 -10.49 -3.05 -6.40
N SER A 74 -9.18 -2.98 -6.24
CA SER A 74 -8.37 -3.93 -5.49
C SER A 74 -8.18 -3.49 -4.05
N THR A 75 -7.88 -4.47 -3.21
CA THR A 75 -7.55 -4.29 -1.79
C THR A 75 -6.10 -4.70 -1.55
N ILE A 76 -5.35 -3.89 -0.82
CA ILE A 76 -4.04 -4.26 -0.29
C ILE A 76 -4.16 -4.49 1.21
N SER A 77 -3.60 -5.61 1.67
CA SER A 77 -3.63 -6.02 3.07
C SER A 77 -2.24 -6.42 3.54
N PHE A 78 -1.85 -6.01 4.74
CA PHE A 78 -0.58 -6.38 5.37
C PHE A 78 -0.67 -6.30 6.89
N PHE A 79 0.19 -7.04 7.60
CA PHE A 79 0.30 -6.94 9.04
C PHE A 79 1.37 -5.91 9.43
N ALA A 80 1.04 -5.04 10.39
CA ALA A 80 1.96 -4.08 10.96
C ALA A 80 1.64 -3.85 12.44
N PHE A 81 2.68 -3.83 13.30
CA PHE A 81 2.52 -3.62 14.75
C PHE A 81 1.47 -4.54 15.40
N GLY A 82 1.36 -5.79 14.93
CA GLY A 82 0.36 -6.76 15.41
C GLY A 82 -1.08 -6.54 14.92
N ASN A 83 -1.32 -5.56 14.03
CA ASN A 83 -2.63 -5.26 13.46
C ASN A 83 -2.68 -5.62 11.97
N LEU A 84 -3.82 -6.14 11.52
CA LEU A 84 -4.11 -6.28 10.09
C LEU A 84 -4.52 -4.92 9.53
N VAL A 85 -3.71 -4.38 8.62
CA VAL A 85 -4.02 -3.19 7.82
C VAL A 85 -4.62 -3.65 6.50
N SER A 86 -5.86 -3.29 6.22
CA SER A 86 -6.54 -3.60 4.95
C SER A 86 -7.15 -2.34 4.37
N ILE A 87 -6.80 -2.03 3.12
CA ILE A 87 -7.18 -0.79 2.46
C ILE A 87 -7.70 -1.11 1.05
N HIS A 88 -8.96 -0.77 0.83
CA HIS A 88 -9.65 -0.99 -0.44
C HIS A 88 -9.74 0.31 -1.26
N GLY A 89 -9.81 0.15 -2.58
CA GLY A 89 -10.15 1.24 -3.50
C GLY A 89 -9.08 1.59 -4.52
N PHE A 90 -8.04 0.76 -4.66
CA PHE A 90 -6.95 1.00 -5.61
C PHE A 90 -7.19 0.31 -6.95
N LEU A 91 -6.56 0.80 -8.01
CA LEU A 91 -6.50 0.06 -9.27
C LEU A 91 -5.65 -1.22 -9.08
N LYS A 92 -5.92 -2.23 -9.91
CA LYS A 92 -5.16 -3.48 -9.88
C LYS A 92 -3.65 -3.26 -10.08
N SER A 93 -3.29 -2.39 -11.02
CA SER A 93 -1.89 -2.04 -11.28
C SER A 93 -1.22 -1.39 -10.07
N GLU A 94 -1.92 -0.49 -9.38
CA GLU A 94 -1.43 0.17 -8.17
C GLU A 94 -1.24 -0.83 -7.03
N ALA A 95 -2.21 -1.72 -6.80
CA ALA A 95 -2.09 -2.74 -5.75
C ALA A 95 -0.90 -3.69 -5.99
N ILE A 96 -0.68 -4.11 -7.25
CA ILE A 96 0.48 -4.92 -7.64
C ILE A 96 1.78 -4.16 -7.40
N GLU A 97 1.86 -2.90 -7.82
CA GLU A 97 3.06 -2.06 -7.66
C GLU A 97 3.38 -1.83 -6.19
N MET A 98 2.40 -1.47 -5.37
CA MET A 98 2.57 -1.30 -3.92
C MET A 98 3.10 -2.57 -3.26
N ARG A 99 2.59 -3.75 -3.64
CA ARG A 99 3.09 -5.03 -3.13
C ARG A 99 4.55 -5.25 -3.51
N GLN A 100 4.93 -4.96 -4.75
CA GLN A 100 6.32 -5.08 -5.21
C GLN A 100 7.26 -4.15 -4.44
N ILE A 101 6.83 -2.90 -4.20
CA ILE A 101 7.60 -1.94 -3.40
C ILE A 101 7.88 -2.48 -1.99
N ILE A 102 6.86 -2.99 -1.30
CA ILE A 102 7.03 -3.50 0.07
C ILE A 102 8.00 -4.69 0.09
N ILE A 103 7.84 -5.63 -0.84
CA ILE A 103 8.68 -6.84 -0.90
C ILE A 103 10.14 -6.47 -1.18
N ALA A 104 10.40 -5.50 -2.08
CA ALA A 104 11.75 -5.07 -2.41
C ALA A 104 12.51 -4.45 -1.21
N HIS A 105 11.79 -3.89 -0.23
CA HIS A 105 12.38 -3.26 0.96
C HIS A 105 12.31 -4.12 2.23
N GLN A 106 11.61 -5.26 2.19
CA GLN A 106 11.66 -6.27 3.26
C GLN A 106 12.95 -7.09 3.11
N ARG A 107 14.06 -6.56 3.62
CA ARG A 107 15.34 -7.28 3.75
C ARG A 107 15.63 -7.62 5.20
#